data_AF-W2ZDN4-F1
#
_entry.id   AF-W2ZDN4-F1
#
_cell.length_a   1.000
_cell.length_b   1.000
_cell.length_c   1.000
_cell.angle_alpha   90.00
_cell.angle_beta   90.00
_cell.angle_gamma   90.00
#
_symmetry.space_group_name_H-M   'P 1'
#
loop_
_entity.id
_entity.type
_entity.pdbx_description
1 polymer ?
#
loop_
_entity_poly.entity_id
_entity_poly.type
_entity_poly.pdbx_seq_one_letter_code
_entity_poly.pdbx_strand_id
1 'polypeptide(L)'
;MLARRGRACTRHSSLWSAANEVLRPSTAPRSAAFHALRSGSSSSNLWPTLSTLNRSALTSPSPLGARFLSQNLINPHYDEDVEVEAKDNEIKEQKQRERKPPRDTRLISLERLEDEYMMRLTEALETSDGSAAWRTALDIFHEIQHANGRGLGLEVASFLVEVLGARRRMQDCMRVLAYAREQGVRPRIQSYSSAIGCCYKEEEFSHALRVFEVMRNDGYVPQTVTYSHALSSALKASQHELVLEIFDDMIKNRLDLNIIIYNNILNSCARAADVQSALGVLRAIRQRRLEMTQATYHSLAICAGKTGKWELALDAMDTMQQNGFESTQTIFNSVFSACAKGKQWDTVVEVYEQMPDDLRENLRGVYLGAVIMGHAKAEKEEIKLRGLEIFYKYKERRSKDDQLNLFSYNAALIALLETNQLEKMHPLANEMKKQGMKWDTVTYQCIILSYIRGGAVETAVQMLQKNAKRMGKTTMCYREAINFYDEKRKNTREAVRLTMQMMQMNKRLSRLDWHNALRIALQLPERAPYWNFRKWMDIRAKSIIKGVPPHLMLPKHADQQRSLLQEDASSEEEPEKKQHQTNYHPRKRQQNGRKPHVDQEKFL
;
A
#
# COMPACT_ATOMS: atom_id res chain seq x y z
N MET A 1 -9.58 -0.01 44.04
CA MET A 1 -8.31 0.69 43.72
C MET A 1 -7.95 0.45 42.26
N LEU A 2 -8.28 1.37 41.36
CA LEU A 2 -7.85 1.34 39.95
C LEU A 2 -7.65 2.79 39.47
N ALA A 3 -6.42 3.28 39.50
CA ALA A 3 -6.06 4.59 38.98
C ALA A 3 -4.57 4.69 38.65
N ARG A 4 -4.26 5.39 37.54
CA ARG A 4 -2.94 5.78 36.98
C ARG A 4 -2.29 4.82 35.97
N ARG A 5 -2.63 5.02 34.69
CA ARG A 5 -1.70 5.57 33.68
C ARG A 5 -2.43 5.89 32.36
N GLY A 6 -3.09 7.05 32.35
CA GLY A 6 -3.53 7.72 31.13
C GLY A 6 -3.02 9.16 31.14
N ARG A 7 -1.98 9.45 30.36
CA ARG A 7 -1.50 10.80 29.97
C ARG A 7 -0.24 10.71 29.09
N ALA A 8 -0.42 10.63 27.78
CA ALA A 8 0.66 10.78 26.79
C ALA A 8 0.15 11.16 25.37
N CYS A 9 -0.94 11.92 25.26
CA CYS A 9 -1.49 12.38 23.97
C CYS A 9 -2.12 13.78 24.11
N THR A 10 -1.30 14.84 24.22
CA THR A 10 -1.73 16.26 24.09
C THR A 10 -0.54 17.25 24.05
N ARG A 11 0.48 17.05 23.21
CA ARG A 11 1.53 18.07 22.92
C ARG A 11 2.03 18.12 21.46
N HIS A 12 1.23 17.71 20.48
CA HIS A 12 1.57 17.79 19.03
C HIS A 12 0.75 18.81 18.22
N SER A 13 -0.08 19.65 18.85
CA SER A 13 -1.08 20.47 18.14
C SER A 13 -0.69 21.94 17.84
N SER A 14 0.41 22.47 18.38
CA SER A 14 0.71 23.92 18.31
C SER A 14 1.53 24.39 17.09
N LEU A 15 1.97 23.48 16.21
CA LEU A 15 2.66 23.82 14.95
C LEU A 15 1.90 23.34 13.69
N TRP A 16 0.74 22.71 13.85
CA TRP A 16 0.02 22.01 12.77
C TRP A 16 -1.40 22.53 12.48
N SER A 17 -1.85 23.61 13.14
CA SER A 17 -3.22 24.15 12.93
C SER A 17 -3.36 25.17 11.79
N ALA A 18 -2.27 25.58 11.14
CA ALA A 18 -2.30 26.51 9.98
C ALA A 18 -2.52 25.81 8.62
N ALA A 19 -2.89 24.53 8.62
CA ALA A 19 -2.76 23.65 7.46
C ALA A 19 -3.98 23.60 6.50
N ASN A 20 -5.00 24.45 6.66
CA ASN A 20 -6.32 24.19 6.05
C ASN A 20 -6.96 25.33 5.22
N GLU A 21 -6.28 26.45 4.93
CA GLU A 21 -6.89 27.60 4.23
C GLU A 21 -6.29 27.99 2.86
N VAL A 22 -5.16 27.43 2.43
CA VAL A 22 -4.45 27.91 1.21
C VAL A 22 -4.72 27.07 -0.05
N LEU A 23 -5.55 26.02 0.02
CA LEU A 23 -5.90 25.16 -1.13
C LEU A 23 -7.39 25.22 -1.50
N ARG A 24 -7.80 26.34 -2.10
CA ARG A 24 -8.95 26.38 -3.02
C ARG A 24 -8.43 26.26 -4.46
N PRO A 25 -8.79 25.21 -5.23
CA PRO A 25 -8.45 25.15 -6.65
C PRO A 25 -9.28 26.17 -7.45
N SER A 26 -8.65 26.90 -8.37
CA SER A 26 -9.38 27.69 -9.37
C SER A 26 -9.97 26.76 -10.44
N THR A 27 -11.28 26.80 -10.61
CA THR A 27 -11.98 26.05 -11.66
C THR A 27 -11.87 26.78 -13.00
N ALA A 28 -10.91 26.39 -13.83
CA ALA A 28 -10.83 26.79 -15.23
C ALA A 28 -10.31 25.62 -16.11
N PRO A 29 -10.92 25.34 -17.28
CA PRO A 29 -10.54 24.19 -18.10
C PRO A 29 -9.24 24.44 -18.88
N ARG A 30 -8.26 23.55 -18.72
CA ARG A 30 -6.92 23.65 -19.34
C ARG A 30 -6.82 23.12 -20.78
N SER A 31 -7.92 22.93 -21.50
CA SER A 31 -7.91 22.35 -22.86
C SER A 31 -7.32 23.27 -23.94
N ALA A 32 -7.18 24.58 -23.69
CA ALA A 32 -6.70 25.55 -24.69
C ALA A 32 -5.19 25.85 -24.64
N ALA A 33 -4.49 25.53 -23.55
CA ALA A 33 -3.10 25.94 -23.35
C ALA A 33 -2.05 25.07 -24.07
N PHE A 34 -2.42 23.85 -24.49
CA PHE A 34 -1.46 22.85 -24.96
C PHE A 34 -1.05 22.99 -26.44
N HIS A 35 -1.75 23.81 -27.23
CA HIS A 35 -1.48 23.98 -28.67
C HIS A 35 -0.64 25.21 -29.04
N ALA A 36 -0.35 26.12 -28.10
CA ALA A 36 0.29 27.41 -28.39
C ALA A 36 1.84 27.42 -28.34
N LEU A 37 2.50 26.29 -27.98
CA LEU A 37 3.96 26.22 -27.77
C LEU A 37 4.71 25.39 -28.83
N ARG A 38 4.11 25.19 -30.01
CA ARG A 38 4.77 24.56 -31.18
C ARG A 38 4.68 25.39 -32.47
N SER A 39 4.87 26.70 -32.37
CA SER A 39 5.28 27.55 -33.50
C SER A 39 5.91 28.84 -32.97
N GLY A 40 7.15 29.14 -33.39
CA GLY A 40 7.87 30.33 -32.90
C GLY A 40 9.37 30.16 -32.77
N SER A 41 10.05 29.96 -33.91
CA SER A 41 11.51 30.12 -33.97
C SER A 41 11.88 31.60 -34.00
N SER A 42 12.50 32.13 -32.95
CA SER A 42 13.48 33.22 -33.06
C SER A 42 14.27 33.36 -31.75
N SER A 43 15.52 33.81 -31.89
CA SER A 43 16.57 33.80 -30.89
C SER A 43 16.71 35.11 -30.12
N SER A 44 17.40 35.05 -28.96
CA SER A 44 18.09 36.10 -28.17
C SER A 44 17.69 36.00 -26.67
N ASN A 45 18.57 36.03 -25.68
CA ASN A 45 19.99 36.41 -25.57
C ASN A 45 20.79 35.31 -24.85
N LEU A 46 21.86 34.73 -25.43
CA LEU A 46 23.27 35.19 -25.45
C LEU A 46 24.04 35.00 -24.13
N TRP A 47 24.89 33.96 -24.11
CA TRP A 47 26.30 34.06 -23.69
C TRP A 47 27.15 33.23 -24.69
N PRO A 48 28.21 33.80 -25.31
CA PRO A 48 28.90 33.17 -26.43
C PRO A 48 30.04 32.24 -26.03
N THR A 49 30.32 31.31 -26.94
CA THR A 49 31.45 30.36 -26.92
C THR A 49 32.81 31.02 -27.21
N LEU A 50 33.87 30.45 -26.66
CA LEU A 50 35.18 30.41 -27.33
C LEU A 50 35.71 28.97 -27.31
N SER A 51 36.18 28.51 -28.46
CA SER A 51 36.60 27.13 -28.70
C SER A 51 37.99 27.05 -29.32
N THR A 52 38.62 25.88 -29.13
CA THR A 52 39.60 25.23 -30.01
C THR A 52 41.06 25.76 -30.11
N LEU A 53 41.98 24.78 -29.94
CA LEU A 53 43.32 24.63 -30.52
C LEU A 53 44.51 25.46 -29.94
N ASN A 54 45.46 24.76 -29.29
CA ASN A 54 46.60 24.17 -30.02
C ASN A 54 47.28 23.01 -29.24
N ARG A 55 48.16 22.24 -29.92
CA ARG A 55 48.92 21.09 -29.40
C ARG A 55 50.38 21.44 -29.03
N SER A 56 50.98 20.56 -28.22
CA SER A 56 52.38 20.10 -28.24
C SER A 56 53.41 20.66 -27.24
N ALA A 57 54.31 19.75 -26.85
CA ALA A 57 55.52 19.86 -26.02
C ALA A 57 55.35 20.29 -24.54
N LEU A 58 56.05 19.75 -23.54
CA LEU A 58 56.74 18.48 -23.22
C LEU A 58 57.56 18.79 -21.94
N THR A 59 57.91 17.77 -21.14
CA THR A 59 58.65 17.83 -19.84
C THR A 59 57.84 18.46 -18.68
N SER A 60 57.76 17.88 -17.47
CA SER A 60 58.31 16.63 -16.90
C SER A 60 57.39 16.12 -15.77
N PRO A 61 57.24 14.80 -15.52
CA PRO A 61 56.36 14.28 -14.47
C PRO A 61 57.09 14.05 -13.13
N SER A 62 56.39 14.29 -12.02
CA SER A 62 56.75 13.76 -10.68
C SER A 62 55.51 13.14 -10.01
N PRO A 63 55.67 12.16 -9.10
CA PRO A 63 54.72 11.06 -9.03
C PRO A 63 53.73 11.13 -7.86
N LEU A 64 52.51 10.65 -8.08
CA LEU A 64 51.62 9.98 -7.11
C LEU A 64 50.37 9.46 -7.83
N GLY A 65 50.56 8.40 -8.62
CA GLY A 65 49.51 7.84 -9.48
C GLY A 65 49.75 6.39 -9.83
N ALA A 66 49.54 5.49 -8.85
CA ALA A 66 49.69 4.05 -9.07
C ALA A 66 48.70 3.24 -8.22
N ARG A 67 47.51 2.98 -8.77
CA ARG A 67 46.84 1.66 -8.93
C ARG A 67 45.31 1.76 -8.96
N PHE A 68 44.70 0.75 -9.59
CA PHE A 68 43.27 0.39 -9.60
C PHE A 68 42.35 0.97 -10.68
N LEU A 69 42.73 0.75 -11.94
CA LEU A 69 41.94 -0.04 -12.91
C LEU A 69 42.94 -1.05 -13.53
N SER A 70 42.62 -2.29 -13.88
CA SER A 70 41.35 -3.02 -14.05
C SER A 70 41.64 -4.53 -14.10
N GLN A 71 40.70 -5.41 -13.72
CA GLN A 71 40.11 -6.41 -14.64
C GLN A 71 39.08 -7.32 -13.93
N ASN A 72 38.14 -7.81 -14.74
CA ASN A 72 37.02 -8.66 -14.35
C ASN A 72 37.38 -10.16 -14.42
N LEU A 73 36.53 -10.97 -13.76
CA LEU A 73 36.30 -12.40 -14.01
C LEU A 73 37.47 -13.36 -13.69
N ILE A 74 37.29 -14.15 -12.63
CA ILE A 74 37.24 -15.63 -12.68
C ILE A 74 36.36 -16.07 -11.52
N ASN A 75 35.45 -17.01 -11.78
CA ASN A 75 34.66 -17.70 -10.77
C ASN A 75 35.38 -19.03 -10.46
N PRO A 76 35.64 -19.36 -9.17
CA PRO A 76 35.65 -20.75 -8.77
C PRO A 76 34.75 -21.02 -7.55
N HIS A 77 34.60 -22.30 -7.24
CA HIS A 77 33.71 -22.82 -6.21
C HIS A 77 33.84 -22.16 -4.83
N TYR A 78 32.71 -22.15 -4.12
CA TYR A 78 32.69 -22.23 -2.67
C TYR A 78 33.35 -23.55 -2.24
N ASP A 79 34.57 -23.49 -1.74
CA ASP A 79 35.14 -24.58 -0.94
C ASP A 79 34.62 -24.44 0.50
N GLU A 80 33.54 -25.16 0.82
CA GLU A 80 33.00 -25.23 2.20
C GLU A 80 34.06 -25.75 3.20
N ASP A 81 35.06 -26.50 2.70
CA ASP A 81 36.15 -27.08 3.48
C ASP A 81 37.07 -26.01 4.11
N VAL A 82 37.27 -24.84 3.49
CA VAL A 82 38.16 -23.80 4.03
C VAL A 82 37.55 -23.11 5.25
N GLU A 83 36.23 -22.94 5.30
CA GLU A 83 35.56 -22.44 6.51
C GLU A 83 35.56 -23.48 7.64
N VAL A 84 35.47 -24.77 7.31
CA VAL A 84 35.55 -25.84 8.30
C VAL A 84 36.96 -25.94 8.86
N GLU A 85 38.02 -25.89 8.04
CA GLU A 85 39.40 -25.85 8.54
C GLU A 85 39.71 -24.58 9.34
N ALA A 86 39.18 -23.42 8.96
CA ALA A 86 39.34 -22.19 9.75
C ALA A 86 38.68 -22.30 11.13
N LYS A 87 37.45 -22.83 11.20
CA LYS A 87 36.72 -23.06 12.47
C LYS A 87 37.35 -24.16 13.31
N ASP A 88 37.82 -25.24 12.70
CA ASP A 88 38.54 -26.31 13.38
C ASP A 88 39.91 -25.86 13.88
N ASN A 89 40.59 -24.95 13.18
CA ASN A 89 41.82 -24.33 13.67
C ASN A 89 41.55 -23.34 14.81
N GLU A 90 40.46 -22.56 14.77
CA GLU A 90 40.02 -21.77 15.95
C GLU A 90 39.69 -22.67 17.16
N ILE A 91 39.03 -23.81 16.95
CA ILE A 91 38.67 -24.76 18.01
C ILE A 91 39.90 -25.53 18.54
N LYS A 92 40.86 -25.87 17.67
CA LYS A 92 42.14 -26.49 18.05
C LYS A 92 43.05 -25.50 18.77
N GLU A 93 43.16 -24.25 18.32
CA GLU A 93 43.89 -23.20 19.05
C GLU A 93 43.23 -22.87 20.40
N GLN A 94 41.90 -22.82 20.49
CA GLN A 94 41.21 -22.65 21.78
C GLN A 94 41.54 -23.78 22.76
N LYS A 95 41.72 -25.02 22.28
CA LYS A 95 42.13 -26.17 23.11
C LYS A 95 43.62 -26.18 23.43
N GLN A 96 44.48 -25.61 22.59
CA GLN A 96 45.93 -25.49 22.86
C GLN A 96 46.29 -24.31 23.77
N ARG A 97 45.36 -23.39 24.04
CA ARG A 97 45.51 -22.29 25.03
C ARG A 97 45.36 -22.77 26.48
N GLU A 98 46.08 -23.83 26.85
CA GLU A 98 46.33 -24.14 28.26
C GLU A 98 47.28 -23.10 28.85
N ARG A 99 46.68 -21.97 29.25
CA ARG A 99 47.06 -21.14 30.40
C ARG A 99 48.57 -20.92 30.58
N LYS A 100 49.07 -19.81 30.01
CA LYS A 100 49.96 -18.96 30.83
C LYS A 100 49.20 -18.70 32.14
N PRO A 101 49.80 -18.95 33.32
CA PRO A 101 49.09 -18.72 34.58
C PRO A 101 48.65 -17.24 34.63
N PRO A 102 47.40 -16.95 35.03
CA PRO A 102 46.96 -15.56 35.16
C PRO A 102 47.93 -14.85 36.10
N ARG A 103 48.50 -13.71 35.64
CA ARG A 103 49.42 -12.92 36.46
C ARG A 103 48.72 -12.56 37.78
N ASP A 104 49.43 -12.64 38.89
CA ASP A 104 48.84 -12.39 40.21
C ASP A 104 48.68 -10.88 40.45
N THR A 105 47.66 -10.29 39.80
CA THR A 105 47.31 -8.86 39.84
C THR A 105 46.78 -8.41 41.21
N ARG A 106 46.81 -9.28 42.23
CA ARG A 106 46.40 -8.96 43.60
C ARG A 106 47.29 -7.89 44.25
N LEU A 107 48.59 -7.91 43.95
CA LEU A 107 49.63 -7.07 44.56
C LEU A 107 49.87 -5.72 43.85
N ILE A 108 49.25 -5.50 42.69
CA ILE A 108 49.42 -4.28 41.88
C ILE A 108 48.29 -3.29 42.22
N SER A 109 48.62 -2.01 42.40
CA SER A 109 47.62 -0.95 42.54
C SER A 109 46.83 -0.77 41.24
N LEU A 110 45.53 -0.48 41.34
CA LEU A 110 44.63 -0.39 40.18
C LEU A 110 45.16 0.55 39.07
N GLU A 111 45.63 1.74 39.44
CA GLU A 111 46.22 2.73 38.52
C GLU A 111 47.41 2.15 37.73
N ARG A 112 48.35 1.47 38.40
CA ARG A 112 49.50 0.84 37.73
C ARG A 112 49.10 -0.33 36.83
N LEU A 113 48.01 -1.01 37.15
CA LEU A 113 47.48 -2.10 36.34
C LEU A 113 46.78 -1.58 35.07
N GLU A 114 46.06 -0.45 35.18
CA GLU A 114 45.50 0.26 34.04
C GLU A 114 46.60 0.81 33.13
N ASP A 115 47.65 1.42 33.70
CA ASP A 115 48.83 1.89 32.96
C ASP A 115 49.55 0.73 32.24
N GLU A 116 49.75 -0.42 32.89
CA GLU A 116 50.37 -1.60 32.27
C GLU A 116 49.52 -2.15 31.11
N TYR A 117 48.19 -2.20 31.25
CA TYR A 117 47.30 -2.61 30.17
C TYR A 117 47.31 -1.61 29.01
N MET A 118 47.27 -0.30 29.27
CA MET A 118 47.34 0.72 28.23
C MET A 118 48.67 0.69 27.48
N MET A 119 49.81 0.58 28.19
CA MET A 119 51.14 0.45 27.58
C MET A 119 51.26 -0.76 26.65
N ARG A 120 50.78 -1.95 27.09
CA ARG A 120 50.75 -3.16 26.26
C ARG A 120 49.87 -3.00 25.02
N LEU A 121 48.76 -2.27 25.14
CA LEU A 121 47.83 -2.01 24.05
C LEU A 121 48.38 -0.99 23.02
N THR A 122 49.09 0.04 23.46
CA THR A 122 49.75 1.01 22.57
C THR A 122 50.96 0.40 21.88
N GLU A 123 51.83 -0.32 22.61
CA GLU A 123 52.98 -1.03 22.04
C GLU A 123 52.54 -2.03 20.95
N ALA A 124 51.45 -2.77 21.18
CA ALA A 124 50.89 -3.71 20.20
C ALA A 124 50.23 -3.07 18.96
N LEU A 125 50.01 -1.75 18.96
CA LEU A 125 49.60 -0.98 17.77
C LEU A 125 50.81 -0.40 17.01
N GLU A 126 51.89 -0.07 17.72
CA GLU A 126 53.11 0.50 17.15
C GLU A 126 54.03 -0.57 16.51
N THR A 127 54.03 -1.79 17.05
CA THR A 127 54.98 -2.88 16.68
C THR A 127 54.65 -3.68 15.40
N SER A 128 53.79 -3.15 14.53
CA SER A 128 53.37 -3.69 13.21
C SER A 128 52.32 -4.81 13.19
N ASP A 129 51.73 -5.02 12.00
CA ASP A 129 50.61 -5.92 11.69
C ASP A 129 49.60 -6.10 12.82
N GLY A 130 48.63 -5.17 12.91
CA GLY A 130 47.58 -5.15 13.95
C GLY A 130 46.62 -6.35 14.00
N SER A 131 46.99 -7.48 13.42
CA SER A 131 46.69 -8.82 13.94
C SER A 131 47.20 -9.03 15.38
N ALA A 132 48.36 -8.44 15.74
CA ALA A 132 48.91 -8.47 17.08
C ALA A 132 48.04 -7.68 18.07
N ALA A 133 47.62 -6.46 17.70
CA ALA A 133 46.80 -5.58 18.52
C ALA A 133 45.48 -6.21 19.02
N TRP A 134 44.74 -6.93 18.17
CA TRP A 134 43.48 -7.55 18.63
C TRP A 134 43.71 -8.81 19.48
N ARG A 135 44.82 -9.53 19.25
CA ARG A 135 45.20 -10.69 20.07
C ARG A 135 45.58 -10.26 21.48
N THR A 136 46.44 -9.24 21.60
CA THR A 136 46.80 -8.66 22.91
C THR A 136 45.59 -8.05 23.62
N ALA A 137 44.67 -7.42 22.89
CA ALA A 137 43.40 -6.95 23.43
C ALA A 137 42.53 -8.09 24.02
N LEU A 138 42.43 -9.24 23.33
CA LEU A 138 41.73 -10.41 23.90
C LEU A 138 42.45 -11.01 25.11
N ASP A 139 43.77 -11.13 25.07
CA ASP A 139 44.54 -11.68 26.18
C ASP A 139 44.37 -10.80 27.44
N ILE A 140 44.43 -9.47 27.28
CA ILE A 140 44.16 -8.50 28.35
C ILE A 140 42.70 -8.60 28.84
N PHE A 141 41.72 -8.74 27.94
CA PHE A 141 40.34 -8.94 28.34
C PHE A 141 40.14 -10.22 29.18
N HIS A 142 40.82 -11.32 28.82
CA HIS A 142 40.80 -12.54 29.62
C HIS A 142 41.53 -12.39 30.97
N GLU A 143 42.66 -11.68 31.03
CA GLU A 143 43.33 -11.32 32.29
C GLU A 143 42.39 -10.54 33.21
N ILE A 144 41.67 -9.53 32.69
CA ILE A 144 40.67 -8.73 33.42
C ILE A 144 39.51 -9.60 33.92
N GLN A 145 39.00 -10.52 33.09
CA GLN A 145 37.95 -11.46 33.49
C GLN A 145 38.41 -12.37 34.65
N HIS A 146 39.62 -12.90 34.59
CA HIS A 146 40.20 -13.72 35.67
C HIS A 146 40.51 -12.91 36.94
N ALA A 147 40.75 -11.61 36.82
CA ALA A 147 41.00 -10.69 37.93
C ALA A 147 39.71 -10.08 38.53
N ASN A 148 38.53 -10.60 38.18
CA ASN A 148 37.21 -10.08 38.60
C ASN A 148 37.05 -8.57 38.33
N GLY A 149 37.46 -8.10 37.14
CA GLY A 149 37.27 -6.71 36.71
C GLY A 149 38.34 -5.72 37.20
N ARG A 150 39.35 -6.16 37.97
CA ARG A 150 40.48 -5.28 38.35
C ARG A 150 41.22 -4.76 37.11
N GLY A 151 41.47 -3.46 37.09
CA GLY A 151 42.15 -2.77 35.98
C GLY A 151 41.26 -2.52 34.76
N LEU A 152 39.94 -2.76 34.84
CA LEU A 152 39.00 -2.33 33.80
C LEU A 152 38.64 -0.85 33.98
N GLY A 153 39.58 0.03 33.65
CA GLY A 153 39.34 1.46 33.62
C GLY A 153 38.48 1.91 32.43
N LEU A 154 38.03 3.17 32.47
CA LEU A 154 37.37 3.84 31.34
C LEU A 154 38.20 3.72 30.05
N GLU A 155 39.50 4.00 30.17
CA GLU A 155 40.45 4.04 29.05
C GLU A 155 40.66 2.64 28.47
N VAL A 156 40.98 1.67 29.33
CA VAL A 156 41.19 0.26 28.93
C VAL A 156 39.95 -0.31 28.23
N ALA A 157 38.76 -0.14 28.81
CA ALA A 157 37.51 -0.62 28.21
C ALA A 157 37.22 0.04 26.84
N SER A 158 37.52 1.34 26.71
CA SER A 158 37.33 2.09 25.46
C SER A 158 38.27 1.60 24.36
N PHE A 159 39.55 1.45 24.70
CA PHE A 159 40.61 1.05 23.78
C PHE A 159 40.41 -0.38 23.27
N LEU A 160 40.04 -1.31 24.15
CA LEU A 160 39.72 -2.70 23.77
C LEU A 160 38.63 -2.76 22.69
N VAL A 161 37.54 -2.02 22.86
CA VAL A 161 36.42 -1.99 21.90
C VAL A 161 36.83 -1.33 20.58
N GLU A 162 37.67 -0.30 20.62
CA GLU A 162 38.15 0.40 19.42
C GLU A 162 39.09 -0.49 18.57
N VAL A 163 40.03 -1.18 19.21
CA VAL A 163 40.94 -2.14 18.56
C VAL A 163 40.17 -3.32 17.95
N LEU A 164 39.22 -3.90 18.69
CA LEU A 164 38.40 -5.02 18.21
C LEU A 164 37.44 -4.59 17.09
N GLY A 165 36.85 -3.39 17.21
CA GLY A 165 35.92 -2.82 16.23
C GLY A 165 36.60 -2.46 14.90
N ALA A 166 37.85 -1.95 14.96
CA ALA A 166 38.67 -1.73 13.77
C ALA A 166 38.96 -3.03 13.00
N ARG A 167 38.99 -4.17 13.70
CA ARG A 167 39.25 -5.51 13.15
C ARG A 167 37.99 -6.33 12.88
N ARG A 168 36.80 -5.70 12.87
CA ARG A 168 35.50 -6.32 12.58
C ARG A 168 35.09 -7.45 13.54
N ARG A 169 35.72 -7.59 14.71
CA ARG A 169 35.44 -8.69 15.65
C ARG A 169 34.20 -8.38 16.49
N MET A 170 33.03 -8.51 15.87
CA MET A 170 31.76 -8.05 16.41
C MET A 170 31.39 -8.70 17.74
N GLN A 171 31.45 -10.02 17.82
CA GLN A 171 31.11 -10.75 19.05
C GLN A 171 31.99 -10.31 20.24
N ASP A 172 33.28 -10.04 20.01
CA ASP A 172 34.19 -9.59 21.06
C ASP A 172 33.90 -8.18 21.54
N CYS A 173 33.61 -7.25 20.61
CA CYS A 173 33.16 -5.90 20.97
C CYS A 173 31.94 -5.96 21.90
N MET A 174 30.96 -6.83 21.58
CA MET A 174 29.77 -7.03 22.40
C MET A 174 30.09 -7.66 23.76
N ARG A 175 31.03 -8.62 23.83
CA ARG A 175 31.48 -9.22 25.10
C ARG A 175 32.16 -8.18 26.01
N VAL A 176 33.04 -7.35 25.46
CA VAL A 176 33.73 -6.28 26.22
C VAL A 176 32.73 -5.23 26.70
N LEU A 177 31.81 -4.77 25.85
CA LEU A 177 30.77 -3.79 26.23
C LEU A 177 29.82 -4.33 27.31
N ALA A 178 29.42 -5.60 27.22
CA ALA A 178 28.57 -6.22 28.24
C ALA A 178 29.29 -6.33 29.59
N TYR A 179 30.53 -6.83 29.58
CA TYR A 179 31.33 -7.01 30.80
C TYR A 179 31.70 -5.67 31.46
N ALA A 180 32.05 -4.64 30.67
CA ALA A 180 32.27 -3.29 31.18
C ALA A 180 31.03 -2.76 31.91
N ARG A 181 29.84 -2.96 31.34
CA ARG A 181 28.57 -2.56 31.95
C ARG A 181 28.26 -3.32 33.25
N GLU A 182 28.59 -4.61 33.32
CA GLU A 182 28.47 -5.42 34.55
C GLU A 182 29.39 -4.90 35.67
N GLN A 183 30.61 -4.45 35.33
CA GLN A 183 31.53 -3.80 36.27
C GLN A 183 31.21 -2.31 36.55
N GLY A 184 30.12 -1.78 35.99
CA GLY A 184 29.70 -0.37 36.16
C GLY A 184 30.49 0.66 35.33
N VAL A 185 31.39 0.19 34.47
CA VAL A 185 32.25 1.01 33.60
C VAL A 185 31.47 1.41 32.34
N ARG A 186 31.51 2.70 31.97
CA ARG A 186 30.87 3.22 30.76
C ARG A 186 31.93 3.67 29.75
N PRO A 187 32.19 2.90 28.68
CA PRO A 187 33.19 3.25 27.66
C PRO A 187 32.92 4.60 26.97
N ARG A 188 33.96 5.16 26.35
CA ARG A 188 33.87 6.43 25.63
C ARG A 188 32.91 6.36 24.43
N ILE A 189 32.40 7.53 24.03
CA ILE A 189 31.54 7.71 22.85
C ILE A 189 32.15 7.15 21.55
N GLN A 190 33.47 7.26 21.39
CA GLN A 190 34.20 6.73 20.24
C GLN A 190 34.10 5.21 20.16
N SER A 191 34.19 4.54 21.30
CA SER A 191 34.14 3.08 21.44
C SER A 191 32.76 2.52 21.10
N TYR A 192 31.68 3.15 21.60
CA TYR A 192 30.31 2.85 21.15
C TYR A 192 30.14 3.07 19.64
N SER A 193 30.70 4.15 19.09
CA SER A 193 30.61 4.46 17.66
C SER A 193 31.35 3.44 16.79
N SER A 194 32.53 2.98 17.24
CA SER A 194 33.31 1.90 16.62
C SER A 194 32.55 0.57 16.65
N ALA A 195 31.92 0.22 17.77
CA ALA A 195 31.08 -0.96 17.88
C ALA A 195 29.87 -0.91 16.94
N ILE A 196 29.12 0.19 16.90
CA ILE A 196 27.97 0.38 15.99
C ILE A 196 28.41 0.30 14.52
N GLY A 197 29.54 0.94 14.18
CA GLY A 197 30.12 0.88 12.84
C GLY A 197 30.60 -0.54 12.46
N CYS A 198 31.08 -1.31 13.42
CA CYS A 198 31.38 -2.74 13.25
C CYS A 198 30.09 -3.55 13.03
N CYS A 199 29.03 -3.36 13.83
CA CYS A 199 27.76 -4.07 13.67
C CYS A 199 27.18 -3.85 12.26
N TYR A 200 27.23 -2.60 11.78
CA TYR A 200 26.71 -2.23 10.47
C TYR A 200 27.49 -2.88 9.31
N LYS A 201 28.81 -3.03 9.44
CA LYS A 201 29.69 -3.64 8.43
C LYS A 201 29.56 -5.15 8.33
N GLU A 202 29.25 -5.82 9.45
CA GLU A 202 28.97 -7.26 9.52
C GLU A 202 27.47 -7.58 9.35
N GLU A 203 26.68 -6.62 8.86
CA GLU A 203 25.23 -6.70 8.60
C GLU A 203 24.34 -7.07 9.83
N GLU A 204 24.90 -7.02 11.03
CA GLU A 204 24.24 -7.30 12.31
C GLU A 204 23.44 -6.08 12.82
N PHE A 205 22.43 -5.67 12.04
CA PHE A 205 21.65 -4.45 12.29
C PHE A 205 20.95 -4.45 13.67
N SER A 206 20.46 -5.61 14.12
CA SER A 206 19.83 -5.77 15.44
C SER A 206 20.79 -5.58 16.60
N HIS A 207 22.09 -5.89 16.42
CA HIS A 207 23.12 -5.57 17.40
C HIS A 207 23.46 -4.07 17.36
N ALA A 208 23.57 -3.48 16.16
CA ALA A 208 23.85 -2.05 16.00
C ALA A 208 22.86 -1.16 16.75
N LEU A 209 21.56 -1.48 16.63
CA LEU A 209 20.48 -0.71 17.26
C LEU A 209 20.47 -0.85 18.79
N ARG A 210 20.73 -2.05 19.33
CA ARG A 210 20.85 -2.26 20.78
C ARG A 210 22.03 -1.49 21.38
N VAL A 211 23.19 -1.45 20.70
CA VAL A 211 24.34 -0.65 21.15
C VAL A 211 24.04 0.85 21.09
N PHE A 212 23.30 1.29 20.05
CA PHE A 212 22.86 2.68 19.91
C PHE A 212 21.85 3.10 21.01
N GLU A 213 20.91 2.24 21.37
CA GLU A 213 20.01 2.47 22.51
C GLU A 213 20.77 2.53 23.85
N VAL A 214 21.72 1.62 24.08
CA VAL A 214 22.60 1.66 25.26
C VAL A 214 23.37 2.98 25.34
N MET A 215 23.96 3.42 24.22
CA MET A 215 24.68 4.69 24.13
C MET A 215 23.78 5.90 24.45
N ARG A 216 22.51 5.91 23.99
CA ARG A 216 21.52 6.96 24.34
C ARG A 216 21.15 6.91 25.82
N ASN A 217 20.89 5.72 26.37
CA ASN A 217 20.52 5.51 27.77
C ASN A 217 21.64 5.91 28.75
N ASP A 218 22.90 5.75 28.35
CA ASP A 218 24.05 6.15 29.14
C ASP A 218 24.32 7.67 29.09
N GLY A 219 23.57 8.41 28.25
CA GLY A 219 23.52 9.89 28.19
C GLY A 219 24.34 10.53 27.07
N TYR A 220 24.94 9.74 26.17
CA TYR A 220 25.79 10.27 25.10
C TYR A 220 24.98 10.80 23.90
N VAL A 221 25.40 11.94 23.34
CA VAL A 221 24.89 12.49 22.08
C VAL A 221 25.68 11.88 20.91
N PRO A 222 25.08 11.06 20.03
CA PRO A 222 25.82 10.41 18.95
C PRO A 222 26.35 11.40 17.89
N GLN A 223 27.48 11.04 17.29
CA GLN A 223 28.05 11.79 16.16
C GLN A 223 27.28 11.49 14.86
N THR A 224 27.41 12.36 13.85
CA THR A 224 26.72 12.24 12.56
C THR A 224 26.94 10.88 11.88
N VAL A 225 28.16 10.33 11.96
CA VAL A 225 28.50 9.01 11.41
C VAL A 225 27.77 7.89 12.16
N THR A 226 27.73 7.94 13.50
CA THR A 226 27.05 6.97 14.36
C THR A 226 25.53 6.99 14.12
N TYR A 227 24.94 8.19 14.00
CA TYR A 227 23.55 8.37 13.59
C TYR A 227 23.28 7.78 12.20
N SER A 228 24.15 8.02 11.21
CA SER A 228 23.99 7.47 9.86
C SER A 228 24.02 5.94 9.83
N HIS A 229 24.91 5.31 10.62
CA HIS A 229 24.93 3.86 10.77
C HIS A 229 23.66 3.33 11.46
N ALA A 230 23.23 3.94 12.57
CA ALA A 230 22.01 3.54 13.28
C ALA A 230 20.76 3.68 12.39
N LEU A 231 20.63 4.79 11.66
CA LEU A 231 19.54 5.05 10.72
C LEU A 231 19.50 4.02 9.58
N SER A 232 20.67 3.68 9.02
CA SER A 232 20.79 2.71 7.95
C SER A 232 20.51 1.28 8.44
N SER A 233 20.93 0.94 9.67
CA SER A 233 20.57 -0.31 10.35
C SER A 233 19.06 -0.40 10.59
N ALA A 234 18.40 0.64 11.10
CA ALA A 234 16.95 0.67 11.32
C ALA A 234 16.17 0.55 10.00
N LEU A 235 16.65 1.19 8.93
CA LEU A 235 16.10 1.06 7.58
C LEU A 235 16.23 -0.38 7.05
N LYS A 236 17.42 -1.00 7.14
CA LYS A 236 17.62 -2.40 6.70
C LYS A 236 16.79 -3.38 7.56
N ALA A 237 16.77 -3.20 8.88
CA ALA A 237 15.92 -3.94 9.82
C ALA A 237 14.41 -3.66 9.66
N SER A 238 14.01 -2.75 8.76
CA SER A 238 12.62 -2.41 8.43
C SER A 238 11.81 -1.79 9.60
N GLN A 239 12.49 -1.22 10.58
CA GLN A 239 11.90 -0.62 11.78
C GLN A 239 11.54 0.86 11.53
N HIS A 240 10.40 1.08 10.85
CA HIS A 240 10.01 2.43 10.40
C HIS A 240 9.85 3.45 11.54
N GLU A 241 9.24 3.06 12.66
CA GLU A 241 9.03 3.93 13.82
C GLU A 241 10.37 4.41 14.41
N LEU A 242 11.34 3.51 14.56
CA LEU A 242 12.69 3.84 15.04
C LEU A 242 13.46 4.73 14.04
N VAL A 243 13.25 4.55 12.73
CA VAL A 243 13.82 5.46 11.71
C VAL A 243 13.32 6.90 11.90
N LEU A 244 12.03 7.09 12.23
CA LEU A 244 11.47 8.41 12.51
C LEU A 244 11.98 8.98 13.85
N GLU A 245 12.07 8.15 14.90
CA GLU A 245 12.62 8.57 16.20
C GLU A 245 14.07 9.04 16.09
N ILE A 246 14.92 8.28 15.40
CA ILE A 246 16.33 8.62 15.15
C ILE A 246 16.41 9.94 14.38
N PHE A 247 15.58 10.14 13.36
CA PHE A 247 15.54 11.36 12.56
C PHE A 247 15.10 12.60 13.37
N ASP A 248 14.07 12.47 14.20
CA ASP A 248 13.64 13.54 15.10
C ASP A 248 14.75 13.91 16.10
N ASP A 249 15.50 12.93 16.62
CA ASP A 249 16.65 13.18 17.49
C ASP A 249 17.81 13.88 16.76
N MET A 250 18.09 13.53 15.50
CA MET A 250 19.07 14.25 14.67
C MET A 250 18.67 15.71 14.45
N ILE A 251 17.37 16.00 14.31
CA ILE A 251 16.83 17.37 14.21
C ILE A 251 16.95 18.12 15.54
N LYS A 252 16.56 17.51 16.67
CA LYS A 252 16.67 18.10 18.02
C LYS A 252 18.12 18.49 18.34
N ASN A 253 19.06 17.62 17.97
CA ASN A 253 20.50 17.83 18.16
C ASN A 253 21.14 18.77 17.11
N ARG A 254 20.32 19.43 16.28
CA ARG A 254 20.72 20.46 15.31
C ARG A 254 21.80 19.99 14.32
N LEU A 255 21.75 18.72 13.91
CA LEU A 255 22.71 18.19 12.93
C LEU A 255 22.38 18.70 11.52
N ASP A 256 23.44 19.03 10.76
CA ASP A 256 23.34 19.38 9.34
C ASP A 256 23.11 18.13 8.48
N LEU A 257 21.83 17.80 8.30
CA LEU A 257 21.37 16.66 7.52
C LEU A 257 21.60 16.88 6.02
N ASN A 258 22.30 15.95 5.39
CA ASN A 258 22.48 15.89 3.94
C ASN A 258 21.31 15.17 3.23
N ILE A 259 21.29 15.25 1.89
CA ILE A 259 20.25 14.60 1.07
C ILE A 259 20.21 13.06 1.22
N ILE A 260 21.34 12.42 1.57
CA ILE A 260 21.42 10.96 1.76
C ILE A 260 20.58 10.54 2.97
N ILE A 261 20.67 11.26 4.09
CA ILE A 261 19.84 11.03 5.28
C ILE A 261 18.36 11.16 4.91
N TYR A 262 17.97 12.24 4.23
CA TYR A 262 16.58 12.46 3.81
C TYR A 262 16.07 11.36 2.86
N ASN A 263 16.91 10.88 1.92
CA ASN A 263 16.56 9.77 1.04
C ASN A 263 16.37 8.46 1.80
N ASN A 264 17.14 8.19 2.86
CA ASN A 264 16.93 7.04 3.73
C ASN A 264 15.58 7.12 4.47
N ILE A 265 15.16 8.31 4.94
CA ILE A 265 13.83 8.50 5.53
C ILE A 265 12.73 8.29 4.47
N LEU A 266 12.87 8.89 3.29
CA LEU A 266 11.90 8.72 2.20
C LEU A 266 11.76 7.27 1.76
N ASN A 267 12.86 6.51 1.70
CA ASN A 267 12.82 5.07 1.44
C ASN A 267 12.06 4.32 2.56
N SER A 268 12.30 4.66 3.82
CA SER A 268 11.52 4.13 4.95
C SER A 268 10.02 4.41 4.81
N CYS A 269 9.65 5.66 4.53
CA CYS A 269 8.27 6.08 4.28
C CYS A 269 7.65 5.38 3.05
N ALA A 270 8.44 5.17 1.99
CA ALA A 270 8.02 4.44 0.80
C ALA A 270 7.82 2.95 1.07
N ARG A 271 8.57 2.36 2.00
CA ARG A 271 8.39 0.97 2.45
C ARG A 271 7.13 0.83 3.31
N ALA A 272 6.97 1.70 4.32
CA ALA A 272 5.81 1.74 5.23
C ALA A 272 4.51 2.30 4.63
N ALA A 273 4.58 2.95 3.47
CA ALA A 273 3.49 3.71 2.84
C ALA A 273 2.97 4.91 3.67
N ASP A 274 3.83 5.54 4.48
CA ASP A 274 3.50 6.78 5.17
C ASP A 274 3.80 8.02 4.31
N VAL A 275 2.77 8.52 3.63
CA VAL A 275 2.85 9.76 2.85
C VAL A 275 2.92 11.01 3.73
N GLN A 276 2.42 11.01 4.96
CA GLN A 276 2.42 12.22 5.79
C GLN A 276 3.84 12.60 6.20
N SER A 277 4.62 11.62 6.67
CA SER A 277 6.05 11.81 6.94
C SER A 277 6.84 12.11 5.65
N ALA A 278 6.54 11.44 4.53
CA ALA A 278 7.19 11.73 3.24
C ALA A 278 6.98 13.19 2.77
N LEU A 279 5.76 13.74 2.92
CA LEU A 279 5.44 15.13 2.62
C LEU A 279 6.04 16.12 3.64
N GLY A 280 6.27 15.69 4.89
CA GLY A 280 7.07 16.43 5.87
C GLY A 280 8.52 16.55 5.42
N VAL A 281 9.14 15.43 5.03
CA VAL A 281 10.52 15.37 4.53
C VAL A 281 10.69 16.18 3.24
N LEU A 282 9.79 16.04 2.26
CA LEU A 282 9.85 16.82 1.01
C LEU A 282 9.80 18.34 1.27
N ARG A 283 8.98 18.79 2.23
CA ARG A 283 8.97 20.19 2.66
C ARG A 283 10.31 20.61 3.30
N ALA A 284 10.91 19.77 4.13
CA ALA A 284 12.22 20.05 4.74
C ALA A 284 13.35 20.16 3.69
N ILE A 285 13.39 19.25 2.70
CA ILE A 285 14.34 19.30 1.57
C ILE A 285 14.17 20.63 0.81
N ARG A 286 12.94 20.98 0.41
CA ARG A 286 12.63 22.23 -0.32
C ARG A 286 12.97 23.48 0.51
N GLN A 287 12.69 23.50 1.82
CA GLN A 287 13.04 24.61 2.72
C GLN A 287 14.55 24.81 2.87
N ARG A 288 15.32 23.72 2.98
CA ARG A 288 16.78 23.76 3.06
C ARG A 288 17.47 23.97 1.69
N ARG A 289 16.69 24.08 0.60
CA ARG A 289 17.17 24.21 -0.79
C ARG A 289 18.17 23.12 -1.17
N LEU A 290 17.98 21.91 -0.66
CA LEU A 290 18.80 20.75 -1.02
C LEU A 290 18.38 20.25 -2.41
N GLU A 291 19.36 19.98 -3.26
CA GLU A 291 19.12 19.39 -4.58
C GLU A 291 18.55 17.97 -4.43
N MET A 292 17.42 17.72 -5.08
CA MET A 292 16.77 16.41 -5.09
C MET A 292 17.46 15.49 -6.09
N THR A 293 17.75 14.25 -5.70
CA THR A 293 18.37 13.26 -6.58
C THR A 293 17.32 12.29 -7.13
N GLN A 294 17.68 11.51 -8.14
CA GLN A 294 16.82 10.45 -8.70
C GLN A 294 16.24 9.51 -7.61
N ALA A 295 17.02 9.21 -6.56
CA ALA A 295 16.57 8.40 -5.42
C ALA A 295 15.46 9.08 -4.59
N THR A 296 15.48 10.42 -4.49
CA THR A 296 14.42 11.22 -3.84
C THR A 296 13.10 11.04 -4.57
N TYR A 297 13.09 11.27 -5.89
CA TYR A 297 11.91 11.14 -6.74
C TYR A 297 11.37 9.71 -6.77
N HIS A 298 12.26 8.72 -6.90
CA HIS A 298 11.91 7.31 -6.88
C HIS A 298 11.18 6.89 -5.59
N SER A 299 11.68 7.33 -4.43
CA SER A 299 11.05 7.03 -3.13
C SER A 299 9.69 7.71 -2.97
N LEU A 300 9.57 8.97 -3.41
CA LEU A 300 8.29 9.71 -3.42
C LEU A 300 7.24 9.02 -4.32
N ALA A 301 7.63 8.64 -5.53
CA ALA A 301 6.76 7.94 -6.47
C ALA A 301 6.25 6.62 -5.87
N ILE A 302 7.12 5.78 -5.31
CA ILE A 302 6.72 4.50 -4.67
C ILE A 302 5.76 4.73 -3.50
N CYS A 303 6.01 5.74 -2.66
CA CYS A 303 5.15 6.08 -1.53
C CYS A 303 3.75 6.52 -2.00
N ALA A 304 3.69 7.36 -3.04
CA ALA A 304 2.47 7.81 -3.69
C ALA A 304 1.70 6.66 -4.37
N GLY A 305 2.42 5.75 -5.06
CA GLY A 305 1.89 4.54 -5.69
C GLY A 305 1.23 3.59 -4.69
N LYS A 306 1.85 3.36 -3.53
CA LYS A 306 1.26 2.52 -2.48
C LYS A 306 0.00 3.13 -1.86
N THR A 307 0.00 4.43 -1.60
CA THR A 307 -1.12 5.13 -0.94
C THR A 307 -2.26 5.58 -1.86
N GLY A 308 -2.05 5.60 -3.18
CA GLY A 308 -3.05 6.08 -4.14
C GLY A 308 -3.07 7.61 -4.33
N LYS A 309 -2.01 8.31 -3.91
CA LYS A 309 -1.87 9.76 -4.05
C LYS A 309 -1.33 10.12 -5.44
N TRP A 310 -2.19 9.98 -6.44
CA TRP A 310 -1.86 10.17 -7.86
C TRP A 310 -1.25 11.54 -8.18
N GLU A 311 -1.75 12.62 -7.58
CA GLU A 311 -1.19 13.98 -7.72
C GLU A 311 0.30 14.04 -7.36
N LEU A 312 0.69 13.41 -6.25
CA LEU A 312 2.08 13.36 -5.79
C LEU A 312 2.96 12.46 -6.68
N ALA A 313 2.39 11.40 -7.25
CA ALA A 313 3.10 10.53 -8.17
C ALA A 313 3.40 11.24 -9.50
N LEU A 314 2.45 12.05 -10.01
CA LEU A 314 2.65 12.89 -11.19
C LEU A 314 3.63 14.04 -10.92
N ASP A 315 3.47 14.82 -9.83
CA ASP A 315 4.42 15.88 -9.44
C ASP A 315 5.86 15.34 -9.36
N ALA A 316 6.05 14.17 -8.73
CA ALA A 316 7.36 13.53 -8.63
C ALA A 316 7.93 13.05 -9.97
N MET A 317 7.10 12.67 -10.95
CA MET A 317 7.55 12.28 -12.29
C MET A 317 7.88 13.51 -13.15
N ASP A 318 7.00 14.50 -13.17
CA ASP A 318 7.14 15.72 -13.97
C ASP A 318 8.34 16.55 -13.49
N THR A 319 8.48 16.73 -12.17
CA THR A 319 9.62 17.47 -11.59
C THR A 319 10.95 16.74 -11.78
N MET A 320 10.95 15.40 -11.81
CA MET A 320 12.14 14.62 -12.12
C MET A 320 12.57 14.83 -13.58
N GLN A 321 11.64 14.78 -14.53
CA GLN A 321 11.91 15.04 -15.96
C GLN A 321 12.38 16.48 -16.20
N GLN A 322 11.78 17.47 -15.53
CA GLN A 322 12.20 18.87 -15.59
C GLN A 322 13.63 19.09 -15.09
N ASN A 323 14.12 18.26 -14.17
CA ASN A 323 15.50 18.27 -13.68
C ASN A 323 16.44 17.38 -14.52
N GLY A 324 16.01 16.91 -15.70
CA GLY A 324 16.85 16.16 -16.63
C GLY A 324 17.06 14.68 -16.29
N PHE A 325 16.31 14.12 -15.34
CA PHE A 325 16.39 12.70 -14.99
C PHE A 325 15.37 11.86 -15.77
N GLU A 326 15.80 10.69 -16.27
CA GLU A 326 14.93 9.79 -17.02
C GLU A 326 13.95 8.99 -16.15
N SER A 327 12.71 8.84 -16.63
CA SER A 327 11.68 8.07 -15.94
C SER A 327 11.91 6.56 -16.02
N THR A 328 12.42 5.98 -14.93
CA THR A 328 12.57 4.53 -14.79
C THR A 328 11.21 3.80 -14.75
N GLN A 329 11.17 2.54 -15.18
CA GLN A 329 9.95 1.70 -15.18
C GLN A 329 9.22 1.66 -13.82
N THR A 330 9.95 1.70 -12.71
CA THR A 330 9.41 1.73 -11.35
C THR A 330 8.57 2.97 -11.06
N ILE A 331 8.87 4.10 -11.69
CA ILE A 331 8.16 5.37 -11.52
C ILE A 331 6.86 5.34 -12.32
N PHE A 332 6.90 4.92 -13.59
CA PHE A 332 5.69 4.64 -14.38
C PHE A 332 4.75 3.64 -13.67
N ASN A 333 5.28 2.52 -13.20
CA ASN A 333 4.51 1.54 -12.42
C ASN A 333 3.86 2.16 -11.17
N SER A 334 4.58 3.03 -10.46
CA SER A 334 4.06 3.72 -9.28
C SER A 334 2.96 4.72 -9.63
N VAL A 335 3.12 5.50 -10.71
CA VAL A 335 2.11 6.41 -11.25
C VAL A 335 0.85 5.64 -11.67
N PHE A 336 0.99 4.56 -12.45
CA PHE A 336 -0.16 3.72 -12.84
C PHE A 336 -0.89 3.13 -11.62
N SER A 337 -0.16 2.69 -10.59
CA SER A 337 -0.77 2.21 -9.34
C SER A 337 -1.52 3.32 -8.59
N ALA A 338 -0.94 4.53 -8.54
CA ALA A 338 -1.56 5.68 -7.89
C ALA A 338 -2.83 6.12 -8.62
N CYS A 339 -2.75 6.31 -9.94
CA CYS A 339 -3.87 6.77 -10.79
C CYS A 339 -5.00 5.72 -10.83
N ALA A 340 -4.70 4.42 -10.89
CA ALA A 340 -5.72 3.37 -10.83
C ALA A 340 -6.48 3.36 -9.49
N LYS A 341 -5.79 3.61 -8.36
CA LYS A 341 -6.44 3.78 -7.04
C LYS A 341 -7.25 5.08 -6.97
N GLY A 342 -6.75 6.16 -7.56
CA GLY A 342 -7.43 7.45 -7.72
C GLY A 342 -8.55 7.46 -8.77
N LYS A 343 -8.71 6.37 -9.54
CA LYS A 343 -9.61 6.24 -10.71
C LYS A 343 -9.42 7.33 -11.78
N GLN A 344 -8.22 7.87 -11.88
CA GLN A 344 -7.84 8.80 -12.94
C GLN A 344 -7.42 7.98 -14.16
N TRP A 345 -8.40 7.62 -15.00
CA TRP A 345 -8.19 6.72 -16.13
C TRP A 345 -7.60 7.44 -17.34
N ASP A 346 -7.99 8.68 -17.58
CA ASP A 346 -7.49 9.49 -18.69
C ASP A 346 -5.99 9.79 -18.53
N THR A 347 -5.55 10.13 -17.31
CA THR A 347 -4.12 10.34 -17.01
C THR A 347 -3.29 9.05 -17.14
N VAL A 348 -3.88 7.87 -16.92
CA VAL A 348 -3.20 6.58 -17.19
C VAL A 348 -2.96 6.40 -18.68
N VAL A 349 -3.90 6.81 -19.54
CA VAL A 349 -3.72 6.80 -21.00
C VAL A 349 -2.63 7.79 -21.39
N GLU A 350 -2.72 9.04 -20.95
CA GLU A 350 -1.72 10.08 -21.25
C GLU A 350 -0.29 9.69 -20.86
N VAL A 351 -0.09 9.14 -19.66
CA VAL A 351 1.22 8.69 -19.17
C VAL A 351 1.72 7.46 -19.93
N TYR A 352 0.84 6.55 -20.38
CA TYR A 352 1.24 5.43 -21.23
C TYR A 352 1.68 5.90 -22.62
N GLU A 353 1.05 6.94 -23.17
CA GLU A 353 1.44 7.57 -24.44
C GLU A 353 2.79 8.30 -24.37
N GLN A 354 3.20 8.75 -23.18
CA GLN A 354 4.52 9.34 -22.92
C GLN A 354 5.62 8.30 -22.61
N MET A 355 5.26 7.06 -22.32
CA MET A 355 6.20 5.99 -21.94
C MET A 355 7.04 5.53 -23.15
N PRO A 356 8.38 5.46 -23.06
CA PRO A 356 9.23 4.90 -24.10
C PRO A 356 8.87 3.46 -24.46
N ASP A 357 9.01 3.07 -25.73
CA ASP A 357 8.60 1.76 -26.22
C ASP A 357 9.31 0.60 -25.50
N ASP A 358 10.61 0.71 -25.23
CA ASP A 358 11.38 -0.29 -24.47
C ASP A 358 10.81 -0.52 -23.06
N LEU A 359 10.27 0.51 -22.42
CA LEU A 359 9.64 0.40 -21.11
C LEU A 359 8.21 -0.13 -21.22
N ARG A 360 7.47 0.22 -22.28
CA ARG A 360 6.14 -0.36 -22.57
C ARG A 360 6.26 -1.88 -22.69
N GLU A 361 7.19 -2.37 -23.52
CA GLU A 361 7.45 -3.80 -23.76
C GLU A 361 7.57 -4.63 -22.46
N ASN A 362 8.11 -4.03 -21.40
CA ASN A 362 8.35 -4.63 -20.10
C ASN A 362 7.18 -4.49 -19.10
N LEU A 363 6.08 -3.84 -19.47
CA LEU A 363 4.93 -3.59 -18.59
C LEU A 363 4.13 -4.89 -18.34
N ARG A 364 4.05 -5.33 -17.07
CA ARG A 364 3.42 -6.61 -16.69
C ARG A 364 2.41 -6.46 -15.55
N GLY A 365 1.62 -7.51 -15.35
CA GLY A 365 0.79 -7.70 -14.15
C GLY A 365 -0.26 -6.60 -13.93
N VAL A 366 -0.29 -6.05 -12.71
CA VAL A 366 -1.32 -5.08 -12.29
C VAL A 366 -1.21 -3.76 -13.07
N TYR A 367 0.00 -3.34 -13.47
CA TYR A 367 0.22 -2.09 -14.18
C TYR A 367 -0.29 -2.16 -15.62
N LEU A 368 -0.02 -3.26 -16.33
CA LEU A 368 -0.60 -3.51 -17.66
C LEU A 368 -2.14 -3.56 -17.59
N GLY A 369 -2.70 -4.23 -16.58
CA GLY A 369 -4.15 -4.24 -16.36
C GLY A 369 -4.72 -2.86 -16.06
N ALA A 370 -3.98 -1.99 -15.37
CA ALA A 370 -4.37 -0.60 -15.13
C ALA A 370 -4.39 0.23 -16.43
N VAL A 371 -3.40 0.06 -17.30
CA VAL A 371 -3.37 0.71 -18.63
C VAL A 371 -4.55 0.26 -19.50
N ILE A 372 -4.82 -1.04 -19.58
CA ILE A 372 -5.95 -1.57 -20.36
C ILE A 372 -7.29 -1.11 -19.74
N MET A 373 -7.39 -1.05 -18.41
CA MET A 373 -8.58 -0.52 -17.73
C MET A 373 -8.78 0.98 -17.99
N GLY A 374 -7.70 1.76 -18.05
CA GLY A 374 -7.74 3.17 -18.42
C GLY A 374 -8.32 3.37 -19.81
N HIS A 375 -7.78 2.66 -20.80
CA HIS A 375 -8.28 2.67 -22.17
C HIS A 375 -9.74 2.19 -22.26
N ALA A 376 -10.10 1.13 -21.54
CA ALA A 376 -11.47 0.59 -21.50
C ALA A 376 -12.49 1.53 -20.84
N LYS A 377 -12.04 2.53 -20.07
CA LYS A 377 -12.87 3.50 -19.36
C LYS A 377 -12.88 4.90 -19.96
N ALA A 378 -12.02 5.17 -20.95
CA ALA A 378 -12.02 6.41 -21.72
C ALA A 378 -13.38 6.66 -22.40
N GLU A 379 -13.74 7.91 -22.67
CA GLU A 379 -15.03 8.22 -23.32
C GLU A 379 -15.03 7.81 -24.81
N LYS A 380 -13.93 8.06 -25.52
CA LYS A 380 -13.79 7.85 -26.97
C LYS A 380 -13.64 6.37 -27.32
N GLU A 381 -14.37 5.93 -28.35
CA GLU A 381 -14.33 4.54 -28.82
C GLU A 381 -12.96 4.11 -29.37
N GLU A 382 -12.27 5.00 -30.09
CA GLU A 382 -10.91 4.78 -30.62
C GLU A 382 -9.91 4.37 -29.51
N ILE A 383 -9.99 5.02 -28.35
CA ILE A 383 -9.11 4.73 -27.21
C ILE A 383 -9.44 3.35 -26.62
N LYS A 384 -10.71 2.94 -26.60
CA LYS A 384 -11.12 1.59 -26.17
C LYS A 384 -10.61 0.51 -27.12
N LEU A 385 -10.68 0.76 -28.43
CA LEU A 385 -10.13 -0.14 -29.45
C LEU A 385 -8.62 -0.30 -29.28
N ARG A 386 -7.89 0.81 -29.07
CA ARG A 386 -6.45 0.77 -28.76
C ARG A 386 -6.14 -0.02 -27.48
N GLY A 387 -6.99 0.09 -26.45
CA GLY A 387 -6.90 -0.76 -25.25
C GLY A 387 -7.04 -2.27 -25.53
N LEU A 388 -7.90 -2.64 -26.49
CA LEU A 388 -8.04 -4.02 -26.95
C LEU A 388 -6.84 -4.48 -27.77
N GLU A 389 -6.31 -3.65 -28.67
CA GLU A 389 -5.07 -3.94 -29.41
C GLU A 389 -3.91 -4.22 -28.47
N ILE A 390 -3.73 -3.38 -27.42
CA ILE A 390 -2.77 -3.62 -26.34
C ILE A 390 -3.04 -4.98 -25.69
N PHE A 391 -4.28 -5.26 -25.25
CA PHE A 391 -4.61 -6.55 -24.62
C PHE A 391 -4.25 -7.76 -25.51
N TYR A 392 -4.55 -7.72 -26.81
CA TYR A 392 -4.22 -8.81 -27.73
C TYR A 392 -2.71 -8.90 -28.00
N LYS A 393 -1.98 -7.77 -28.18
CA LYS A 393 -0.51 -7.75 -28.34
C LYS A 393 0.20 -8.48 -27.20
N TYR A 394 -0.20 -8.25 -25.94
CA TYR A 394 0.40 -8.96 -24.80
C TYR A 394 -0.11 -10.40 -24.66
N LYS A 395 -1.37 -10.69 -25.04
CA LYS A 395 -1.92 -12.06 -25.01
C LYS A 395 -1.19 -13.01 -25.96
N GLU A 396 -0.68 -12.52 -27.09
CA GLU A 396 0.05 -13.33 -28.06
C GLU A 396 1.49 -13.68 -27.62
N ARG A 397 2.05 -12.93 -26.65
CA ARG A 397 3.36 -13.21 -26.04
C ARG A 397 3.28 -14.44 -25.12
N ARG A 398 3.53 -15.63 -25.68
CA ARG A 398 3.42 -16.95 -25.00
C ARG A 398 4.48 -17.26 -23.93
N SER A 399 5.07 -16.26 -23.27
CA SER A 399 5.96 -16.53 -22.13
C SER A 399 5.16 -16.98 -20.91
N LYS A 400 5.70 -17.92 -20.12
CA LYS A 400 5.07 -18.36 -18.87
C LYS A 400 4.94 -17.22 -17.85
N ASP A 401 5.83 -16.23 -17.91
CA ASP A 401 5.88 -15.08 -17.01
C ASP A 401 5.06 -13.87 -17.50
N ASP A 402 4.33 -14.01 -18.61
CA ASP A 402 3.48 -12.96 -19.21
C ASP A 402 1.97 -13.26 -19.09
N GLN A 403 1.57 -14.15 -18.18
CA GLN A 403 0.15 -14.47 -17.97
C GLN A 403 -0.65 -13.23 -17.52
N LEU A 404 -1.52 -12.75 -18.41
CA LEU A 404 -2.47 -11.68 -18.13
C LEU A 404 -3.37 -12.04 -16.94
N ASN A 405 -3.44 -11.15 -15.95
CA ASN A 405 -4.24 -11.39 -14.75
C ASN A 405 -5.74 -11.14 -15.00
N LEU A 406 -6.57 -11.57 -14.03
CA LEU A 406 -8.03 -11.37 -14.06
C LEU A 406 -8.44 -9.91 -14.29
N PHE A 407 -7.63 -8.95 -13.81
CA PHE A 407 -7.91 -7.52 -13.95
C PHE A 407 -7.75 -7.03 -15.40
N SER A 408 -6.70 -7.48 -16.11
CA SER A 408 -6.52 -7.22 -17.55
C SER A 408 -7.64 -7.85 -18.39
N TYR A 409 -8.06 -9.09 -18.07
CA TYR A 409 -9.19 -9.72 -18.75
C TYR A 409 -10.51 -8.98 -18.49
N ASN A 410 -10.77 -8.55 -17.25
CA ASN A 410 -11.95 -7.75 -16.93
C ASN A 410 -11.94 -6.39 -17.66
N ALA A 411 -10.78 -5.75 -17.80
CA ALA A 411 -10.65 -4.54 -18.60
C ALA A 411 -11.00 -4.77 -20.08
N ALA A 412 -10.49 -5.85 -20.69
CA ALA A 412 -10.82 -6.23 -22.06
C ALA A 412 -12.32 -6.57 -22.23
N LEU A 413 -12.92 -7.30 -21.29
CA LEU A 413 -14.37 -7.59 -21.30
C LEU A 413 -15.23 -6.31 -21.19
N ILE A 414 -14.79 -5.31 -20.43
CA ILE A 414 -15.45 -4.00 -20.36
C ILE A 414 -15.34 -3.28 -21.71
N ALA A 415 -14.13 -3.19 -22.28
CA ALA A 415 -13.93 -2.55 -23.58
C ALA A 415 -14.77 -3.22 -24.68
N LEU A 416 -14.74 -4.56 -24.79
CA LEU A 416 -15.58 -5.31 -25.75
C LEU A 416 -17.08 -5.09 -25.56
N LEU A 417 -17.56 -4.96 -24.32
CA LEU A 417 -18.96 -4.69 -24.02
C LEU A 417 -19.38 -3.25 -24.39
N GLU A 418 -18.47 -2.29 -24.24
CA GLU A 418 -18.70 -0.88 -24.57
C GLU A 418 -18.54 -0.57 -26.06
N THR A 419 -17.66 -1.28 -26.79
CA THR A 419 -17.55 -1.25 -28.27
C THR A 419 -18.50 -2.25 -28.96
N ASN A 420 -19.42 -2.87 -28.20
CA ASN A 420 -20.43 -3.82 -28.67
C ASN A 420 -19.89 -5.03 -29.50
N GLN A 421 -18.63 -5.43 -29.30
CA GLN A 421 -18.00 -6.58 -29.97
C GLN A 421 -18.34 -7.91 -29.27
N LEU A 422 -19.65 -8.21 -29.19
CA LEU A 422 -20.19 -9.30 -28.37
C LEU A 422 -19.69 -10.70 -28.78
N GLU A 423 -19.38 -10.91 -30.06
CA GLU A 423 -18.89 -12.19 -30.59
C GLU A 423 -17.57 -12.63 -29.92
N LYS A 424 -16.68 -11.68 -29.61
CA LYS A 424 -15.38 -11.95 -28.97
C LYS A 424 -15.50 -12.25 -27.48
N MET A 425 -16.62 -11.91 -26.83
CA MET A 425 -16.84 -12.12 -25.39
C MET A 425 -16.88 -13.60 -25.00
N HIS A 426 -17.61 -14.43 -25.76
CA HIS A 426 -17.78 -15.84 -25.40
C HIS A 426 -16.50 -16.67 -25.54
N PRO A 427 -15.69 -16.54 -26.62
CA PRO A 427 -14.36 -17.15 -26.70
C PRO A 427 -13.45 -16.70 -25.55
N LEU A 428 -13.43 -15.40 -25.22
CA LEU A 428 -12.57 -14.87 -24.17
C LEU A 428 -12.97 -15.42 -22.78
N ALA A 429 -14.27 -15.49 -22.48
CA ALA A 429 -14.78 -16.09 -21.26
C ALA A 429 -14.43 -17.60 -21.15
N ASN A 430 -14.58 -18.35 -22.23
CA ASN A 430 -14.20 -19.77 -22.24
C ASN A 430 -12.70 -19.96 -22.00
N GLU A 431 -11.86 -19.06 -22.51
CA GLU A 431 -10.42 -19.09 -22.27
C GLU A 431 -10.09 -18.82 -20.79
N MET A 432 -10.71 -17.83 -20.16
CA MET A 432 -10.56 -17.59 -18.71
C MET A 432 -10.93 -18.82 -17.86
N LYS A 433 -11.94 -19.60 -18.27
CA LYS A 433 -12.28 -20.87 -17.61
C LYS A 433 -11.20 -21.94 -17.80
N LYS A 434 -10.66 -22.11 -19.01
CA LYS A 434 -9.58 -23.05 -19.31
C LYS A 434 -8.31 -22.74 -18.50
N GLN A 435 -8.00 -21.45 -18.34
CA GLN A 435 -6.90 -20.94 -17.52
C GLN A 435 -7.18 -21.01 -16.01
N GLY A 436 -8.29 -21.63 -15.57
CA GLY A 436 -8.62 -21.83 -14.16
C GLY A 436 -8.98 -20.56 -13.38
N MET A 437 -9.22 -19.44 -14.07
CA MET A 437 -9.44 -18.14 -13.41
C MET A 437 -10.75 -18.13 -12.63
N LYS A 438 -10.67 -17.82 -11.33
CA LYS A 438 -11.84 -17.63 -10.47
C LYS A 438 -12.51 -16.29 -10.80
N TRP A 439 -13.53 -16.34 -11.65
CA TRP A 439 -14.32 -15.16 -12.07
C TRP A 439 -14.88 -14.38 -10.87
N ASP A 440 -14.70 -13.06 -10.92
CA ASP A 440 -15.24 -12.12 -9.95
C ASP A 440 -16.60 -11.55 -10.41
N THR A 441 -17.19 -10.69 -9.59
CA THR A 441 -18.49 -10.07 -9.88
C THR A 441 -18.46 -9.24 -11.17
N VAL A 442 -17.33 -8.62 -11.53
CA VAL A 442 -17.19 -7.81 -12.75
C VAL A 442 -17.13 -8.71 -13.98
N THR A 443 -16.41 -9.84 -13.92
CA THR A 443 -16.41 -10.85 -14.98
C THR A 443 -17.83 -11.35 -15.27
N TYR A 444 -18.57 -11.75 -14.24
CA TYR A 444 -19.95 -12.21 -14.39
C TYR A 444 -20.87 -11.10 -14.91
N GLN A 445 -20.74 -9.86 -14.42
CA GLN A 445 -21.50 -8.71 -14.92
C GLN A 445 -21.31 -8.53 -16.43
N CYS A 446 -20.08 -8.44 -16.91
CA CYS A 446 -19.80 -8.17 -18.33
C CYS A 446 -20.35 -9.28 -19.24
N ILE A 447 -20.17 -10.55 -18.82
CA ILE A 447 -20.66 -11.71 -19.59
C ILE A 447 -22.19 -11.77 -19.61
N ILE A 448 -22.86 -11.55 -18.48
CA ILE A 448 -24.32 -11.51 -18.40
C ILE A 448 -24.87 -10.38 -19.28
N LEU A 449 -24.27 -9.19 -19.22
CA LEU A 449 -24.65 -8.05 -20.07
C LEU A 449 -24.44 -8.37 -21.57
N SER A 450 -23.35 -9.05 -21.95
CA SER A 450 -23.15 -9.47 -23.35
C SER A 450 -24.22 -10.44 -23.85
N TYR A 451 -24.68 -11.40 -23.02
CA TYR A 451 -25.78 -12.29 -23.40
C TYR A 451 -27.13 -11.56 -23.47
N ILE A 452 -27.37 -10.56 -22.62
CA ILE A 452 -28.58 -9.72 -22.69
C ILE A 452 -28.58 -8.91 -23.99
N ARG A 453 -27.48 -8.21 -24.29
CA ARG A 453 -27.35 -7.38 -25.50
C ARG A 453 -27.37 -8.21 -26.79
N GLY A 454 -26.78 -9.40 -26.77
CA GLY A 454 -26.83 -10.40 -27.85
C GLY A 454 -28.14 -11.18 -27.96
N GLY A 455 -29.16 -10.88 -27.14
CA GLY A 455 -30.50 -11.46 -27.23
C GLY A 455 -30.70 -12.86 -26.63
N ALA A 456 -29.62 -13.52 -26.18
CA ALA A 456 -29.63 -14.82 -25.51
C ALA A 456 -30.04 -14.72 -24.02
N VAL A 457 -31.11 -13.99 -23.72
CA VAL A 457 -31.43 -13.51 -22.36
C VAL A 457 -31.76 -14.65 -21.39
N GLU A 458 -32.29 -15.77 -21.88
CA GLU A 458 -32.56 -16.95 -21.04
C GLU A 458 -31.28 -17.52 -20.40
N THR A 459 -30.17 -17.59 -21.13
CA THR A 459 -28.88 -18.03 -20.59
C THR A 459 -28.34 -17.00 -19.59
N ALA A 460 -28.56 -15.71 -19.85
CA ALA A 460 -28.21 -14.63 -18.93
C ALA A 460 -28.99 -14.72 -17.61
N VAL A 461 -30.29 -15.03 -17.65
CA VAL A 461 -31.15 -15.22 -16.47
C VAL A 461 -30.74 -16.46 -15.67
N GLN A 462 -30.44 -17.58 -16.34
CA GLN A 462 -29.91 -18.77 -15.68
C GLN A 462 -28.56 -18.48 -14.98
N MET A 463 -27.67 -17.74 -15.65
CA MET A 463 -26.39 -17.30 -15.08
C MET A 463 -26.57 -16.35 -13.89
N LEU A 464 -27.54 -15.43 -13.93
CA LEU A 464 -27.91 -14.57 -12.81
C LEU A 464 -28.43 -15.36 -11.60
N GLN A 465 -29.30 -16.34 -11.84
CA GLN A 465 -29.87 -17.19 -10.78
C GLN A 465 -28.80 -18.09 -10.14
N LYS A 466 -28.03 -18.81 -10.95
CA LYS A 466 -26.97 -19.72 -10.47
C LYS A 466 -25.89 -18.99 -9.66
N ASN A 467 -25.57 -17.75 -10.02
CA ASN A 467 -24.54 -16.93 -9.37
C ASN A 467 -25.11 -15.86 -8.42
N ALA A 468 -26.40 -15.96 -8.04
CA ALA A 468 -27.10 -14.92 -7.27
C ALA A 468 -26.41 -14.53 -5.95
N LYS A 469 -25.72 -15.47 -5.27
CA LYS A 469 -24.91 -15.19 -4.07
C LYS A 469 -23.69 -14.29 -4.36
N ARG A 470 -23.00 -14.48 -5.50
CA ARG A 470 -21.84 -13.65 -5.91
C ARG A 470 -22.27 -12.32 -6.52
N MET A 471 -23.41 -12.30 -7.21
CA MET A 471 -23.98 -11.11 -7.84
C MET A 471 -24.78 -10.21 -6.90
N GLY A 472 -25.02 -10.63 -5.65
CA GLY A 472 -26.12 -10.22 -4.75
C GLY A 472 -26.24 -8.76 -4.26
N LYS A 473 -25.57 -7.81 -4.92
CA LYS A 473 -25.80 -6.35 -4.78
C LYS A 473 -25.90 -5.61 -6.12
N THR A 474 -25.80 -6.33 -7.24
CA THR A 474 -25.77 -5.74 -8.59
C THR A 474 -27.20 -5.54 -9.08
N THR A 475 -27.67 -4.30 -9.16
CA THR A 475 -28.96 -3.98 -9.81
C THR A 475 -28.85 -3.89 -11.34
N MET A 476 -27.69 -3.51 -11.87
CA MET A 476 -27.48 -3.23 -13.31
C MET A 476 -27.89 -4.38 -14.24
N CYS A 477 -27.41 -5.61 -14.01
CA CYS A 477 -27.75 -6.75 -14.85
C CYS A 477 -29.24 -7.13 -14.79
N TYR A 478 -29.89 -6.94 -13.62
CA TYR A 478 -31.34 -7.13 -13.52
C TYR A 478 -32.08 -6.04 -14.30
N ARG A 479 -31.65 -4.77 -14.22
CA ARG A 479 -32.26 -3.66 -14.99
C ARG A 479 -32.20 -3.89 -16.50
N GLU A 480 -31.02 -4.20 -17.06
CA GLU A 480 -30.91 -4.48 -18.50
C GLU A 480 -31.75 -5.70 -18.92
N ALA A 481 -31.79 -6.77 -18.10
CA ALA A 481 -32.64 -7.93 -18.39
C ALA A 481 -34.14 -7.60 -18.33
N ILE A 482 -34.59 -6.84 -17.32
CA ILE A 482 -35.98 -6.42 -17.15
C ILE A 482 -36.42 -5.54 -18.33
N ASN A 483 -35.61 -4.52 -18.69
CA ASN A 483 -35.89 -3.66 -19.84
C ASN A 483 -35.93 -4.47 -21.15
N PHE A 484 -35.05 -5.46 -21.34
CA PHE A 484 -35.10 -6.32 -22.53
C PHE A 484 -36.43 -7.10 -22.62
N TYR A 485 -36.89 -7.70 -21.52
CA TYR A 485 -38.16 -8.45 -21.52
C TYR A 485 -39.39 -7.55 -21.69
N ASP A 486 -39.39 -6.37 -21.10
CA ASP A 486 -40.46 -5.36 -21.17
C ASP A 486 -40.54 -4.73 -22.57
N GLU A 487 -39.45 -4.13 -23.06
CA GLU A 487 -39.44 -3.34 -24.30
C GLU A 487 -39.30 -4.21 -25.57
N LYS A 488 -38.35 -5.15 -25.59
CA LYS A 488 -38.02 -5.91 -26.82
C LYS A 488 -38.85 -7.17 -27.02
N ARG A 489 -39.12 -7.93 -25.94
CA ARG A 489 -39.93 -9.18 -26.01
C ARG A 489 -41.39 -9.01 -25.58
N LYS A 490 -41.79 -7.87 -25.01
CA LYS A 490 -43.13 -7.62 -24.44
C LYS A 490 -43.62 -8.71 -23.47
N ASN A 491 -42.71 -9.43 -22.82
CA ASN A 491 -43.02 -10.49 -21.86
C ASN A 491 -43.03 -9.90 -20.43
N THR A 492 -44.14 -9.23 -20.11
CA THR A 492 -44.36 -8.54 -18.84
C THR A 492 -44.31 -9.50 -17.63
N ARG A 493 -44.73 -10.77 -17.80
CA ARG A 493 -44.71 -11.78 -16.73
C ARG A 493 -43.30 -12.09 -16.25
N GLU A 494 -42.36 -12.33 -17.18
CA GLU A 494 -40.96 -12.55 -16.84
C GLU A 494 -40.26 -11.28 -16.34
N ALA A 495 -40.59 -10.11 -16.90
CA ALA A 495 -40.10 -8.82 -16.40
C ALA A 495 -40.49 -8.58 -14.92
N VAL A 496 -41.74 -8.86 -14.53
CA VAL A 496 -42.19 -8.79 -13.13
C VAL A 496 -41.50 -9.84 -12.25
N ARG A 497 -41.32 -11.08 -12.73
CA ARG A 497 -40.63 -12.14 -11.99
C ARG A 497 -39.18 -11.75 -11.67
N LEU A 498 -38.45 -11.22 -12.64
CA LEU A 498 -37.08 -10.71 -12.47
C LEU A 498 -37.04 -9.47 -11.58
N THR A 499 -38.01 -8.57 -11.68
CA THR A 499 -38.15 -7.41 -10.78
C THR A 499 -38.35 -7.86 -9.33
N MET A 500 -39.21 -8.86 -9.10
CA MET A 500 -39.44 -9.41 -7.76
C MET A 500 -38.17 -10.05 -7.19
N GLN A 501 -37.42 -10.80 -8.00
CA GLN A 501 -36.12 -11.36 -7.61
C GLN A 501 -35.09 -10.25 -7.31
N MET A 502 -34.99 -9.22 -8.16
CA MET A 502 -34.11 -8.08 -7.94
C MET A 502 -34.41 -7.38 -6.60
N MET A 503 -35.69 -7.18 -6.27
CA MET A 503 -36.11 -6.53 -5.03
C MET A 503 -35.88 -7.39 -3.78
N GLN A 504 -36.08 -8.70 -3.86
CA GLN A 504 -35.78 -9.59 -2.73
C GLN A 504 -34.29 -9.57 -2.38
N MET A 505 -33.43 -9.70 -3.39
CA MET A 505 -31.97 -9.76 -3.21
C MET A 505 -31.36 -8.41 -2.78
N ASN A 506 -31.85 -7.29 -3.32
CA ASN A 506 -31.28 -5.96 -3.07
C ASN A 506 -32.05 -5.19 -1.98
N LYS A 507 -31.39 -4.85 -0.87
CA LYS A 507 -31.98 -4.01 0.20
C LYS A 507 -32.03 -2.51 -0.16
N ARG A 508 -31.14 -2.03 -1.03
CA ARG A 508 -31.08 -0.64 -1.50
C ARG A 508 -31.43 -0.61 -2.99
N LEU A 509 -32.49 0.11 -3.32
CA LEU A 509 -33.06 0.26 -4.67
C LEU A 509 -33.26 1.76 -4.92
N SER A 510 -33.09 2.20 -6.16
CA SER A 510 -33.33 3.59 -6.55
C SER A 510 -34.82 3.88 -6.73
N ARG A 511 -35.20 5.17 -6.74
CA ARG A 511 -36.56 5.61 -7.06
C ARG A 511 -37.05 5.12 -8.43
N LEU A 512 -36.15 5.08 -9.42
CA LEU A 512 -36.43 4.56 -10.76
C LEU A 512 -36.76 3.05 -10.74
N ASP A 513 -36.06 2.25 -9.93
CA ASP A 513 -36.37 0.81 -9.79
C ASP A 513 -37.78 0.58 -9.25
N TRP A 514 -38.22 1.41 -8.29
CA TRP A 514 -39.58 1.37 -7.74
C TRP A 514 -40.63 1.85 -8.75
N HIS A 515 -40.37 2.93 -9.48
CA HIS A 515 -41.28 3.41 -10.53
C HIS A 515 -41.45 2.37 -11.65
N ASN A 516 -40.35 1.79 -12.14
CA ASN A 516 -40.39 0.76 -13.18
C ASN A 516 -41.11 -0.50 -12.69
N ALA A 517 -40.90 -0.94 -11.44
CA ALA A 517 -41.60 -2.07 -10.87
C ALA A 517 -43.13 -1.87 -10.82
N LEU A 518 -43.59 -0.68 -10.41
CA LEU A 518 -45.03 -0.36 -10.45
C LEU A 518 -45.56 -0.30 -11.88
N ARG A 519 -44.83 0.37 -12.80
CA ARG A 519 -45.20 0.48 -14.22
C ARG A 519 -45.40 -0.89 -14.87
N ILE A 520 -44.42 -1.78 -14.73
CA ILE A 520 -44.47 -3.12 -15.34
C ILE A 520 -45.54 -3.99 -14.65
N ALA A 521 -45.74 -3.85 -13.33
CA ALA A 521 -46.79 -4.58 -12.63
C ALA A 521 -48.23 -4.12 -13.00
N LEU A 522 -48.42 -2.87 -13.42
CA LEU A 522 -49.71 -2.36 -13.91
C LEU A 522 -50.06 -2.87 -15.32
N GLN A 523 -49.09 -3.36 -16.08
CA GLN A 523 -49.33 -3.99 -17.39
C GLN A 523 -49.83 -5.44 -17.27
N LEU A 524 -49.75 -6.06 -16.09
CA LEU A 524 -50.30 -7.40 -15.86
C LEU A 524 -51.79 -7.33 -15.50
N PRO A 525 -52.63 -8.27 -16.02
CA PRO A 525 -54.02 -8.38 -15.58
C PRO A 525 -54.11 -8.81 -14.10
N GLU A 526 -53.19 -9.67 -13.65
CA GLU A 526 -53.05 -10.04 -12.24
C GLU A 526 -52.41 -8.88 -11.45
N ARG A 527 -53.21 -8.14 -10.67
CA ARG A 527 -52.71 -7.01 -9.84
C ARG A 527 -51.95 -7.44 -8.56
N ALA A 528 -51.82 -8.74 -8.28
CA ALA A 528 -51.16 -9.23 -7.07
C ALA A 528 -49.67 -8.78 -6.92
N PRO A 529 -48.83 -8.81 -7.97
CA PRO A 529 -47.45 -8.32 -7.89
C PRO A 529 -47.36 -6.82 -7.59
N TYR A 530 -48.28 -6.01 -8.15
CA TYR A 530 -48.35 -4.57 -7.87
C TYR A 530 -48.57 -4.31 -6.37
N TRP A 531 -49.51 -5.01 -5.74
CA TRP A 531 -49.76 -4.88 -4.30
C TRP A 531 -48.56 -5.33 -3.44
N ASN A 532 -47.84 -6.38 -3.87
CA ASN A 532 -46.60 -6.79 -3.21
C ASN A 532 -45.51 -5.72 -3.30
N PHE A 533 -45.30 -5.11 -4.47
CA PHE A 533 -44.35 -4.01 -4.64
C PHE A 533 -44.73 -2.78 -3.82
N ARG A 534 -46.03 -2.42 -3.78
CA ARG A 534 -46.54 -1.33 -2.93
C ARG A 534 -46.27 -1.59 -1.44
N LYS A 535 -46.59 -2.79 -0.95
CA LYS A 535 -46.31 -3.21 0.44
C LYS A 535 -44.81 -3.17 0.77
N TRP A 536 -43.95 -3.58 -0.16
CA TRP A 536 -42.51 -3.48 0.02
C TRP A 536 -42.00 -2.04 0.01
N MET A 537 -42.61 -1.15 -0.80
CA MET A 537 -42.32 0.27 -0.82
C MET A 537 -42.73 0.96 0.50
N ASP A 538 -43.92 0.65 1.03
CA ASP A 538 -44.41 1.11 2.34
C ASP A 538 -43.49 0.70 3.50
N ILE A 539 -42.77 -0.42 3.39
CA ILE A 539 -41.84 -0.90 4.42
C ILE A 539 -40.42 -0.34 4.21
N ARG A 540 -39.90 -0.39 2.98
CA ARG A 540 -38.47 -0.13 2.67
C ARG A 540 -38.17 1.27 2.15
N ALA A 541 -39.18 2.01 1.68
CA ALA A 541 -39.00 3.19 0.84
C ALA A 541 -40.04 4.30 1.11
N LYS A 542 -40.48 4.46 2.37
CA LYS A 542 -41.50 5.47 2.78
C LYS A 542 -41.23 6.89 2.26
N SER A 543 -39.97 7.30 2.17
CA SER A 543 -39.55 8.61 1.66
C SER A 543 -39.80 8.79 0.15
N ILE A 544 -39.82 7.70 -0.62
CA ILE A 544 -39.98 7.72 -2.08
C ILE A 544 -41.45 7.89 -2.48
N ILE A 545 -42.39 7.43 -1.65
CA ILE A 545 -43.85 7.42 -1.92
C ILE A 545 -44.37 8.81 -2.31
N LYS A 546 -43.93 9.87 -1.61
CA LYS A 546 -44.34 11.26 -1.89
C LYS A 546 -43.94 11.76 -3.29
N GLY A 547 -43.01 11.08 -3.96
CA GLY A 547 -42.55 11.40 -5.31
C GLY A 547 -43.00 10.41 -6.39
N VAL A 548 -43.84 9.42 -6.09
CA VAL A 548 -44.36 8.51 -7.11
C VAL A 548 -45.42 9.24 -7.94
N PRO A 549 -45.36 9.24 -9.29
CA PRO A 549 -46.38 9.85 -10.12
C PRO A 549 -47.78 9.30 -9.81
N PRO A 550 -48.84 10.14 -9.76
CA PRO A 550 -50.17 9.71 -9.32
C PRO A 550 -50.77 8.63 -10.22
N HIS A 551 -50.46 8.63 -11.53
CA HIS A 551 -50.92 7.59 -12.47
C HIS A 551 -50.34 6.19 -12.19
N LEU A 552 -49.27 6.06 -11.41
CA LEU A 552 -48.73 4.76 -10.97
C LEU A 552 -49.30 4.32 -9.60
N MET A 553 -50.13 5.14 -8.95
CA MET A 553 -50.63 4.94 -7.60
C MET A 553 -52.14 4.71 -7.61
N LEU A 554 -52.56 3.45 -7.78
CA LEU A 554 -53.96 3.04 -7.62
C LEU A 554 -54.50 3.44 -6.22
N PRO A 555 -55.80 3.74 -6.07
CA PRO A 555 -56.44 3.89 -4.75
C PRO A 555 -56.21 2.64 -3.90
N LYS A 556 -56.21 2.73 -2.56
CA LYS A 556 -56.15 1.51 -1.72
C LYS A 556 -57.50 0.79 -1.81
N HIS A 557 -57.52 -0.52 -1.54
CA HIS A 557 -58.76 -1.31 -1.57
C HIS A 557 -59.86 -0.75 -0.65
N ALA A 558 -59.46 -0.13 0.48
CA ALA A 558 -60.36 0.58 1.40
C ALA A 558 -60.91 1.90 0.82
N ASP A 559 -60.18 2.56 -0.08
CA ASP A 559 -60.64 3.78 -0.76
C ASP A 559 -61.64 3.42 -1.88
N GLN A 560 -61.43 2.29 -2.57
CA GLN A 560 -62.38 1.76 -3.56
C GLN A 560 -63.68 1.27 -2.91
N GLN A 561 -63.61 0.60 -1.75
CA GLN A 561 -64.82 0.28 -0.98
C GLN A 561 -65.52 1.54 -0.47
N ARG A 562 -64.78 2.59 -0.10
CA ARG A 562 -65.39 3.87 0.28
C ARG A 562 -66.03 4.62 -0.88
N SER A 563 -65.47 4.60 -2.09
CA SER A 563 -66.12 5.24 -3.25
C SER A 563 -67.38 4.49 -3.65
N LEU A 564 -67.34 3.15 -3.71
CA LEU A 564 -68.53 2.33 -4.00
C LEU A 564 -69.64 2.57 -2.95
N LEU A 565 -69.29 2.57 -1.65
CA LEU A 565 -70.24 2.87 -0.57
C LEU A 565 -70.72 4.34 -0.56
N GLN A 566 -70.05 5.26 -1.26
CA GLN A 566 -70.51 6.65 -1.43
C GLN A 566 -71.38 6.83 -2.68
N GLU A 567 -71.15 6.03 -3.72
CA GLU A 567 -72.02 5.95 -4.90
C GLU A 567 -73.35 5.27 -4.51
N ASP A 568 -73.32 4.12 -3.82
CA ASP A 568 -74.51 3.41 -3.32
C ASP A 568 -75.33 4.28 -2.34
N ALA A 569 -74.68 5.12 -1.53
CA ALA A 569 -75.35 6.02 -0.59
C ALA A 569 -75.98 7.27 -1.26
N SER A 570 -75.81 7.44 -2.58
CA SER A 570 -76.39 8.56 -3.34
C SER A 570 -77.62 8.19 -4.18
N SER A 571 -78.04 6.92 -4.14
CA SER A 571 -79.10 6.38 -5.01
C SER A 571 -80.36 5.85 -4.31
N GLU A 572 -80.48 5.93 -2.98
CA GLU A 572 -81.68 5.46 -2.26
C GLU A 572 -82.23 6.50 -1.25
N GLU A 573 -83.03 7.45 -1.76
CA GLU A 573 -84.03 8.18 -0.98
C GLU A 573 -85.43 8.02 -1.61
N GLU A 574 -86.24 7.08 -1.09
CA GLU A 574 -87.66 7.29 -0.71
C GLU A 574 -88.28 6.03 -0.04
N PRO A 575 -89.32 6.15 0.82
CA PRO A 575 -89.64 5.09 1.81
C PRO A 575 -91.05 4.44 1.75
N GLU A 576 -91.20 3.39 2.57
CA GLU A 576 -92.43 2.65 2.95
C GLU A 576 -93.03 1.66 1.91
N LYS A 577 -93.47 0.43 2.23
CA LYS A 577 -94.27 -0.02 3.40
C LYS A 577 -93.98 -1.48 3.82
N LYS A 578 -94.38 -1.82 5.06
CA LYS A 578 -94.21 -3.12 5.74
C LYS A 578 -95.26 -4.15 5.31
N GLN A 579 -94.92 -5.46 5.33
CA GLN A 579 -95.56 -6.47 6.22
C GLN A 579 -94.96 -7.89 6.07
N HIS A 580 -94.55 -8.48 7.22
CA HIS A 580 -94.45 -9.93 7.56
C HIS A 580 -93.62 -10.89 6.66
N GLN A 581 -92.93 -11.93 7.12
CA GLN A 581 -92.70 -12.61 8.41
C GLN A 581 -91.39 -13.46 8.24
N THR A 582 -90.62 -13.97 9.22
CA THR A 582 -90.70 -14.15 10.70
C THR A 582 -89.35 -13.77 11.37
N ASN A 583 -89.06 -14.24 12.60
CA ASN A 583 -87.74 -14.25 13.25
C ASN A 583 -87.48 -15.63 13.91
N TYR A 584 -86.23 -16.14 13.96
CA TYR A 584 -85.37 -16.24 15.18
C TYR A 584 -84.19 -17.26 15.07
N HIS A 585 -82.95 -16.74 15.21
CA HIS A 585 -81.69 -17.35 15.71
C HIS A 585 -81.13 -18.74 15.28
N PRO A 586 -79.78 -18.83 15.25
CA PRO A 586 -79.12 -19.56 16.35
C PRO A 586 -77.88 -18.90 17.01
N ARG A 587 -77.99 -18.77 18.35
CA ARG A 587 -77.04 -19.04 19.46
C ARG A 587 -75.54 -18.65 19.45
N LYS A 588 -75.12 -18.17 20.64
CA LYS A 588 -73.76 -17.86 21.11
C LYS A 588 -72.97 -19.09 21.60
N ARG A 589 -71.63 -18.96 21.60
CA ARG A 589 -70.60 -19.48 22.54
C ARG A 589 -70.97 -20.61 23.54
N GLN A 590 -70.21 -21.71 23.49
CA GLN A 590 -69.58 -22.39 24.63
C GLN A 590 -68.14 -22.77 24.20
N GLN A 591 -67.09 -22.24 24.86
CA GLN A 591 -66.41 -22.82 26.02
C GLN A 591 -65.80 -24.21 25.78
N ASN A 592 -64.47 -24.24 25.62
CA ASN A 592 -63.63 -25.28 26.18
C ASN A 592 -62.23 -24.70 26.44
N GLY A 593 -61.85 -24.59 27.71
CA GLY A 593 -60.55 -24.07 28.12
C GLY A 593 -59.69 -25.18 28.72
N ARG A 594 -58.45 -25.32 28.23
CA ARG A 594 -57.37 -25.96 28.97
C ARG A 594 -56.17 -25.01 28.96
N LYS A 595 -55.65 -24.72 30.15
CA LYS A 595 -54.49 -23.85 30.37
C LYS A 595 -53.21 -24.55 29.88
N PRO A 596 -52.21 -23.83 29.34
CA PRO A 596 -50.83 -24.30 29.37
C PRO A 596 -50.26 -24.09 30.79
N HIS A 597 -49.63 -25.13 31.35
CA HIS A 597 -48.79 -24.97 32.54
C HIS A 597 -47.43 -24.44 32.10
N VAL A 598 -46.86 -23.51 32.88
CA VAL A 598 -45.48 -23.05 32.72
C VAL A 598 -44.74 -23.57 33.93
N ASP A 599 -43.81 -24.50 33.72
CA ASP A 599 -42.84 -24.87 34.73
C ASP A 599 -41.45 -24.45 34.26
N GLN A 600 -40.79 -23.67 35.11
CA GLN A 600 -39.38 -23.36 35.02
C GLN A 600 -38.60 -24.46 35.76
N GLU A 601 -37.31 -24.60 35.38
CA GLU A 601 -36.17 -25.23 36.07
C GLU A 601 -35.48 -26.25 35.15
N LYS A 602 -34.16 -26.44 35.11
CA LYS A 602 -32.93 -25.71 35.52
C LYS A 602 -31.79 -26.69 35.16
N PHE A 603 -30.61 -26.17 34.83
CA PHE A 603 -29.30 -26.87 34.88
C PHE A 603 -29.17 -28.32 34.36
N LEU A 604 -28.45 -28.48 33.24
CA LEU A 604 -27.01 -28.82 33.26
C LEU A 604 -26.33 -28.42 31.94
#